data_AF-A0A164Q7D9-F1
#
_entry.id   AF-A0A164Q7D9-F1
#
_cell.length_a   1.000
_cell.length_b   1.000
_cell.length_c   1.000
_cell.angle_alpha   90.00
_cell.angle_beta   90.00
_cell.angle_gamma   90.00
#
_symmetry.space_group_name_H-M   'P 1'
#
loop_
_entity.id
_entity.type
_entity.pdbx_description
1 polymer ?
#
loop_
_entity_poly.entity_id
_entity_poly.type
_entity_poly.pdbx_seq_one_letter_code
_entity_poly.pdbx_strand_id
1 'polypeptide(L)'
;MPKVKRSKKPPPEGWELIEPTLEELEAKMREAETDPHEGKRKVEALWPIFKIHHQRSRYIFDLFYKRKAISRELYDYCLKEHIADSSLIAKWKKQGYENLCCLRCIQTRDTNFGTNCICRVPKAKMEEGKIVECVHCGCRGCSG
;
A
#
# COMPACT_ATOMS: atom_id res chain seq x y z
N MET A 1 -11.27 -3.99 -18.55
CA MET A 1 -10.06 -3.89 -19.41
C MET A 1 -8.82 -3.92 -18.51
N PRO A 2 -7.80 -4.74 -18.81
CA PRO A 2 -6.54 -4.74 -18.06
C PRO A 2 -5.79 -3.42 -18.28
N LYS A 3 -4.94 -3.03 -17.32
CA LYS A 3 -4.12 -1.82 -17.43
C LYS A 3 -3.20 -1.94 -18.65
N VAL A 4 -3.03 -0.87 -19.41
CA VAL A 4 -2.10 -0.84 -20.56
C VAL A 4 -0.71 -1.18 -20.05
N LYS A 5 -0.18 -2.34 -20.48
CA LYS A 5 1.16 -2.80 -20.14
C LYS A 5 2.17 -1.81 -20.72
N ARG A 6 3.12 -1.35 -19.90
CA ARG A 6 4.17 -0.42 -20.36
C ARG A 6 5.27 -1.17 -21.09
N SER A 7 5.59 -2.38 -20.63
CA SER A 7 6.48 -3.29 -21.34
C SER A 7 5.76 -4.04 -22.47
N LYS A 8 6.42 -4.07 -23.63
CA LYS A 8 6.05 -4.95 -24.77
C LYS A 8 6.47 -6.40 -24.55
N LYS A 9 7.25 -6.70 -23.51
CA LYS A 9 7.69 -8.07 -23.21
C LYS A 9 6.54 -8.87 -22.58
N PRO A 10 6.42 -10.17 -22.92
CA PRO A 10 5.46 -11.04 -22.26
C PRO A 10 5.75 -11.08 -20.75
N PRO A 11 4.70 -11.29 -19.92
CA PRO A 11 4.90 -11.43 -18.50
C PRO A 11 5.76 -12.68 -18.19
N PRO A 12 6.59 -12.66 -17.14
CA PRO A 12 7.41 -13.80 -16.76
C PRO A 12 6.58 -15.01 -16.28
N GLU A 13 7.23 -16.17 -16.17
CA GLU A 13 6.63 -17.40 -15.65
C GLU A 13 6.00 -17.19 -14.26
N GLY A 14 4.82 -17.78 -14.05
CA GLY A 14 4.05 -17.66 -12.80
C GLY A 14 3.14 -16.43 -12.72
N TRP A 15 3.10 -15.58 -13.75
CA TRP A 15 2.17 -14.44 -13.81
C TRP A 15 0.69 -14.85 -13.74
N GLU A 16 0.31 -15.93 -14.41
CA GLU A 16 -1.07 -16.45 -14.44
C GLU A 16 -1.62 -16.77 -13.04
N LEU A 17 -0.74 -17.10 -12.09
CA LEU A 17 -1.14 -17.41 -10.71
C LEU A 17 -1.47 -16.16 -9.88
N ILE A 18 -0.89 -15.00 -10.25
CA ILE A 18 -1.06 -13.75 -9.51
C ILE A 18 -1.98 -12.76 -10.20
N GLU A 19 -2.14 -12.88 -11.52
CA GLU A 19 -2.94 -12.00 -12.37
C GLU A 19 -4.38 -11.85 -11.88
N PRO A 20 -5.15 -12.91 -11.56
CA PRO A 20 -6.54 -12.76 -11.13
C PRO A 20 -6.69 -11.87 -9.89
N THR A 21 -5.83 -12.08 -8.88
CA THR A 21 -5.85 -11.25 -7.66
C THR A 21 -5.43 -9.81 -7.94
N LEU A 22 -4.50 -9.57 -8.86
CA LEU A 22 -4.10 -8.22 -9.25
C LEU A 22 -5.21 -7.51 -10.02
N GLU A 23 -5.94 -8.21 -10.89
CA GLU A 23 -7.09 -7.66 -11.60
C GLU A 23 -8.24 -7.30 -10.66
N GLU A 24 -8.53 -8.15 -9.66
CA GLU A 24 -9.51 -7.83 -8.61
C GLU A 24 -9.13 -6.57 -7.83
N LEU A 25 -7.85 -6.41 -7.46
CA LEU A 25 -7.38 -5.23 -6.76
C LEU A 25 -7.42 -3.98 -7.63
N GLU A 26 -7.16 -4.11 -8.93
CA GLU A 26 -7.27 -3.00 -9.88
C GLU A 26 -8.75 -2.62 -10.13
N ALA A 27 -9.66 -3.59 -10.19
CA ALA A 27 -11.10 -3.33 -10.26
C ALA A 27 -11.57 -2.55 -9.03
N LYS A 28 -11.18 -2.98 -7.82
CA LYS A 28 -11.45 -2.25 -6.57
C LYS A 28 -10.86 -0.83 -6.58
N MET A 29 -9.69 -0.64 -7.18
CA MET A 29 -9.08 0.70 -7.30
C MET A 29 -9.96 1.61 -8.17
N ARG A 30 -10.42 1.12 -9.33
CA ARG A 30 -11.30 1.90 -10.21
C ARG A 30 -12.62 2.25 -9.56
N GLU A 31 -13.21 1.29 -8.84
CA GLU A 31 -14.42 1.54 -8.05
C GLU A 31 -14.18 2.67 -7.05
N ALA A 32 -13.08 2.60 -6.28
CA ALA A 32 -12.70 3.63 -5.32
C ALA A 32 -12.39 5.00 -5.95
N GLU A 33 -11.86 5.04 -7.18
CA GLU A 33 -11.64 6.29 -7.93
C GLU A 33 -12.96 6.94 -8.37
N THR A 34 -13.97 6.15 -8.69
CA THR A 34 -15.31 6.63 -9.12
C THR A 34 -16.30 6.80 -7.97
N ASP A 35 -15.95 6.36 -6.77
CA ASP A 35 -16.83 6.32 -5.62
C ASP A 35 -17.24 7.74 -5.19
N PRO A 36 -18.54 8.05 -5.12
CA PRO A 36 -19.00 9.37 -4.73
C PRO A 36 -18.47 9.77 -3.34
N HIS A 37 -18.23 11.06 -3.19
CA HIS A 37 -17.69 11.63 -1.95
C HIS A 37 -18.78 12.12 -0.99
N GLU A 38 -20.05 11.92 -1.34
CA GLU A 38 -21.19 12.30 -0.50
C GLU A 38 -21.16 11.57 0.85
N GLY A 39 -21.30 12.33 1.94
CA GLY A 39 -21.25 11.81 3.31
C GLY A 39 -19.86 11.49 3.85
N LYS A 40 -18.79 11.65 3.06
CA LYS A 40 -17.40 11.43 3.50
C LYS A 40 -16.70 12.75 3.82
N ARG A 41 -15.78 12.74 4.77
CA ARG A 41 -14.84 13.87 4.95
C ARG A 41 -13.96 13.99 3.71
N LYS A 42 -13.52 15.21 3.37
CA LYS A 42 -12.63 15.48 2.22
C LYS A 42 -11.41 14.55 2.17
N VAL A 43 -10.85 14.22 3.33
CA VAL A 43 -9.67 13.35 3.43
C VAL A 43 -10.02 11.85 3.33
N GLU A 44 -11.21 11.46 3.78
CA GLU A 44 -11.68 10.07 3.79
C GLU A 44 -11.93 9.52 2.39
N ALA A 45 -12.34 10.39 1.45
CA ALA A 45 -12.51 10.03 0.05
C ALA A 45 -11.27 9.35 -0.55
N LEU A 46 -10.06 9.70 -0.08
CA LEU A 46 -8.80 9.15 -0.58
C LEU A 46 -8.29 7.91 0.19
N TRP A 47 -8.87 7.59 1.35
CA TRP A 47 -8.38 6.49 2.18
C TRP A 47 -8.46 5.12 1.49
N PRO A 48 -9.54 4.78 0.75
CA PRO A 48 -9.60 3.51 0.02
C PRO A 48 -8.46 3.35 -0.98
N ILE A 49 -8.06 4.42 -1.67
CA ILE A 49 -6.95 4.42 -2.64
C ILE A 49 -5.65 4.00 -1.95
N PHE A 50 -5.31 4.61 -0.81
CA PHE A 50 -4.12 4.21 -0.05
C PHE A 50 -4.20 2.77 0.46
N LYS A 51 -5.38 2.33 0.91
CA LYS A 51 -5.60 0.97 1.39
C LYS A 51 -5.38 -0.08 0.30
N ILE A 52 -5.94 0.14 -0.89
CA ILE A 52 -5.79 -0.78 -2.03
C ILE A 52 -4.35 -0.76 -2.55
N HIS A 53 -3.73 0.42 -2.65
CA HIS A 53 -2.32 0.55 -3.03
C HIS A 53 -1.39 -0.21 -2.07
N HIS A 54 -1.63 -0.08 -0.76
CA HIS A 54 -0.92 -0.85 0.26
C HIS A 54 -1.16 -2.35 0.08
N GLN A 55 -2.42 -2.78 -0.06
CA GLN A 55 -2.80 -4.19 -0.21
C GLN A 55 -2.14 -4.83 -1.44
N ARG A 56 -2.14 -4.14 -2.59
CA ARG A 56 -1.50 -4.59 -3.83
C ARG A 56 0.01 -4.76 -3.66
N SER A 57 0.67 -3.77 -3.06
CA SER A 57 2.11 -3.87 -2.79
C SER A 57 2.42 -4.96 -1.77
N ARG A 58 1.56 -5.14 -0.76
CA ARG A 58 1.76 -6.13 0.31
C ARG A 58 1.57 -7.56 -0.18
N TYR A 59 0.60 -7.78 -1.07
CA TYR A 59 0.39 -9.06 -1.73
C TYR A 59 1.67 -9.54 -2.44
N ILE A 60 2.27 -8.69 -3.28
CA ILE A 60 3.52 -9.01 -3.97
C ILE A 60 4.68 -9.21 -2.98
N PHE A 61 4.78 -8.37 -1.95
CA PHE A 61 5.80 -8.51 -0.92
C PHE A 61 5.72 -9.85 -0.18
N ASP A 62 4.52 -10.26 0.25
CA ASP A 62 4.31 -11.49 1.00
C ASP A 62 4.56 -12.71 0.10
N LEU A 63 4.15 -12.68 -1.17
CA LEU A 63 4.45 -13.74 -2.12
C LEU A 63 5.96 -13.95 -2.33
N PHE A 64 6.74 -12.88 -2.41
CA PHE A 64 8.18 -12.97 -2.66
C PHE A 64 9.00 -13.25 -1.39
N TYR A 65 8.83 -12.44 -0.34
CA TYR A 65 9.69 -12.47 0.84
C TYR A 65 9.23 -13.44 1.93
N LYS A 66 7.91 -13.72 2.04
CA LYS A 66 7.36 -14.60 3.09
C LYS A 66 7.10 -16.00 2.55
N ARG A 67 6.26 -16.12 1.52
CA ARG A 67 5.82 -17.39 0.95
C ARG A 67 6.81 -17.97 -0.07
N LYS A 68 7.65 -17.12 -0.68
CA LYS A 68 8.61 -17.49 -1.75
C LYS A 68 7.92 -18.21 -2.92
N ALA A 69 6.71 -17.79 -3.27
CA ALA A 69 5.87 -18.40 -4.29
C ALA A 69 6.08 -17.83 -5.70
N ILE A 70 6.83 -16.72 -5.83
CA ILE A 70 7.14 -16.07 -7.11
C ILE A 70 8.64 -15.94 -7.32
N SER A 71 9.07 -15.99 -8.57
CA SER A 71 10.49 -15.83 -8.95
C SER A 71 10.95 -14.37 -8.77
N ARG A 72 12.27 -14.17 -8.70
CA ARG A 72 12.87 -12.83 -8.67
C ARG A 72 12.54 -12.04 -9.94
N GLU A 73 12.50 -12.72 -11.08
CA GLU A 73 12.16 -12.09 -12.37
C GLU A 73 10.72 -11.55 -12.37
N LEU A 74 9.76 -12.33 -11.89
CA LEU A 74 8.36 -11.90 -11.77
C LEU A 74 8.19 -10.76 -10.77
N TYR A 75 8.89 -10.83 -9.64
CA TYR A 75 8.90 -9.75 -8.66
C TYR A 75 9.46 -8.44 -9.23
N ASP A 76 10.62 -8.49 -9.89
CA ASP A 76 11.25 -7.32 -10.50
C ASP A 76 10.41 -6.76 -11.66
N TYR A 77 9.70 -7.62 -12.40
CA TYR A 77 8.70 -7.21 -13.39
C TYR A 77 7.57 -6.41 -12.74
N CYS A 78 6.99 -6.91 -11.63
CA CYS A 78 5.93 -6.20 -10.90
C CYS A 78 6.36 -4.82 -10.39
N LEU A 79 7.63 -4.67 -9.99
CA LEU A 79 8.17 -3.37 -9.59
C LEU A 79 8.36 -2.43 -10.79
N LYS A 80 8.87 -2.94 -11.92
CA LYS A 80 9.12 -2.15 -13.14
C LYS A 80 7.82 -1.66 -13.79
N GLU A 81 6.77 -2.47 -13.78
CA GLU A 81 5.44 -2.10 -14.28
C GLU A 81 4.63 -1.25 -13.27
N HIS A 82 5.23 -0.87 -12.12
CA HIS A 82 4.58 -0.11 -11.05
C HIS A 82 3.31 -0.78 -10.51
N ILE A 83 3.27 -2.11 -10.50
CA ILE A 83 2.22 -2.90 -9.86
C ILE A 83 2.43 -2.85 -8.34
N ALA A 84 3.67 -2.95 -7.87
CA ALA A 84 4.02 -2.79 -6.47
C ALA A 84 4.94 -1.60 -6.24
N ASP A 85 4.81 -0.94 -5.08
CA ASP A 85 5.62 0.22 -4.71
C ASP A 85 6.96 -0.23 -4.13
N SER A 86 8.03 -0.01 -4.90
CA SER A 86 9.41 -0.34 -4.52
C SER A 86 9.88 0.42 -3.28
N SER A 87 9.45 1.68 -3.11
CA SER A 87 9.83 2.54 -1.99
C SER A 87 9.14 2.09 -0.71
N LEU A 88 7.85 1.74 -0.79
CA LEU A 88 7.10 1.21 0.35
C LEU A 88 7.67 -0.14 0.79
N ILE A 89 7.94 -1.04 -0.15
CA ILE A 89 8.57 -2.33 0.12
C ILE A 89 9.97 -2.16 0.74
N ALA A 90 10.76 -1.20 0.27
CA ALA A 90 12.06 -0.90 0.86
C ALA A 90 11.94 -0.50 2.35
N LYS A 91 10.83 0.15 2.74
CA LYS A 91 10.56 0.48 4.15
C LYS A 91 10.12 -0.75 4.95
N TRP A 92 9.28 -1.63 4.42
CA TRP A 92 8.85 -2.84 5.14
C TRP A 92 10.00 -3.79 5.50
N LYS A 93 11.15 -3.69 4.81
CA LYS A 93 12.36 -4.44 5.14
C LYS A 93 13.17 -3.82 6.29
N LYS A 94 12.85 -2.61 6.73
CA LYS A 94 13.55 -1.93 7.84
C LYS A 94 12.85 -2.22 9.16
N GLN A 95 13.66 -2.43 10.20
CA GLN A 95 13.19 -2.65 11.56
C GLN A 95 12.25 -1.51 12.01
N GLY A 96 11.08 -1.86 12.53
CA GLY A 96 10.06 -0.94 13.03
C GLY A 96 9.14 -0.34 11.96
N TYR A 97 9.34 -0.67 10.68
CA TYR A 97 8.51 -0.21 9.56
C TYR A 97 7.81 -1.35 8.83
N GLU A 98 7.82 -2.56 9.38
CA GLU A 98 7.31 -3.80 8.75
C GLU A 98 5.83 -3.71 8.38
N ASN A 99 5.06 -2.89 9.11
CA ASN A 99 3.62 -2.67 8.91
C ASN A 99 3.29 -1.21 8.55
N LEU A 100 4.23 -0.51 7.92
CA LEU A 100 4.02 0.87 7.47
C LEU A 100 2.85 0.97 6.47
N CYS A 101 1.90 1.87 6.72
CA CYS A 101 0.71 2.04 5.90
C CYS A 101 0.96 2.72 4.54
N CYS A 102 1.77 3.79 4.50
CA CYS A 102 2.08 4.56 3.30
C CYS A 102 3.31 5.45 3.55
N LEU A 103 3.90 5.97 2.46
CA LEU A 103 5.11 6.81 2.54
C LEU A 103 4.82 8.21 3.12
N ARG A 104 3.60 8.73 2.96
CA ARG A 104 3.21 10.05 3.52
C ARG A 104 3.28 10.07 5.04
N CYS A 105 2.97 8.96 5.70
CA CYS A 105 2.98 8.89 7.17
C CYS A 105 4.38 8.98 7.81
N ILE A 106 5.44 8.86 7.00
CA ILE A 106 6.83 8.98 7.44
C ILE A 106 7.54 10.16 6.76
N GLN A 107 6.80 10.97 6.00
CA GLN A 107 7.34 12.13 5.31
C GLN A 107 7.19 13.34 6.22
N THR A 108 8.31 13.79 6.80
CA THR A 108 8.30 14.93 7.74
C THR A 108 7.84 16.22 7.08
N ARG A 109 8.11 16.37 5.77
CA ARG A 109 7.70 17.52 4.94
C ARG A 109 6.18 17.64 4.76
N ASP A 110 5.43 16.56 4.93
CA ASP A 110 3.97 16.55 4.78
C ASP A 110 3.25 17.00 6.06
N THR A 111 3.99 17.36 7.12
CA THR A 111 3.44 17.78 8.42
C THR A 111 3.96 19.14 8.85
N ASN A 112 3.13 19.91 9.56
CA ASN A 112 3.45 21.28 9.97
C ASN A 112 4.69 21.38 10.87
N PHE A 113 4.91 20.40 11.74
CA PHE A 113 6.00 20.41 12.73
C PHE A 113 7.20 19.55 12.33
N GLY A 114 7.27 19.07 11.09
CA GLY A 114 8.41 18.28 10.62
C GLY A 114 8.52 16.90 11.29
N THR A 115 7.41 16.28 11.66
CA THR A 115 7.38 15.00 12.39
C THR A 115 6.69 13.90 11.58
N ASN A 116 6.70 12.66 12.08
CA ASN A 116 5.92 11.57 11.48
C ASN A 116 4.45 11.66 11.92
N CYS A 117 3.56 11.00 11.17
CA CYS A 117 2.16 10.94 11.55
C CYS A 117 1.93 10.17 12.85
N ILE A 118 0.87 10.52 13.60
CA ILE A 118 0.43 9.82 14.82
C ILE A 118 0.26 8.31 14.64
N CYS A 119 -0.02 7.84 13.41
CA CYS A 119 -0.09 6.41 13.13
C CYS A 119 1.22 5.67 13.46
N ARG A 120 2.36 6.36 13.46
CA ARG A 120 3.68 5.80 13.75
C ARG A 120 3.99 5.71 15.24
N VAL A 121 3.14 6.24 16.10
CA VAL A 121 3.29 6.09 17.55
C VAL A 121 2.80 4.68 17.94
N PRO A 122 3.57 3.92 18.74
CA PRO A 122 3.12 2.61 19.26
C PRO A 122 1.89 2.77 20.16
N LYS A 123 0.94 1.84 20.08
CA LYS A 123 -0.29 1.91 20.89
C LYS A 123 -0.03 1.90 22.39
N ALA A 124 1.02 1.23 22.85
CA ALA A 124 1.43 1.21 24.25
C ALA A 124 1.83 2.59 24.81
N LYS A 125 2.12 3.57 23.95
CA LYS A 125 2.41 4.95 24.33
C LYS A 125 1.23 5.89 24.11
N MET A 126 0.08 5.36 23.66
CA MET A 126 -1.15 6.11 23.49
C MET A 126 -2.06 5.94 24.69
N GLU A 127 -2.96 6.90 24.87
CA GLU A 127 -4.04 6.80 25.85
C GLU A 127 -4.94 5.60 25.52
N GLU A 128 -5.32 4.83 26.55
CA GLU A 128 -6.22 3.69 26.39
C GLU A 128 -7.57 4.13 25.81
N GLY A 129 -8.07 3.37 24.83
CA GLY A 129 -9.35 3.67 24.17
C GLY A 129 -9.29 4.75 23.08
N LYS A 130 -8.13 5.40 22.85
CA LYS A 130 -8.00 6.41 21.80
C LYS A 130 -8.02 5.78 20.41
N ILE A 131 -9.09 6.05 19.66
CA ILE A 131 -9.17 5.66 18.24
C ILE A 131 -8.35 6.64 17.42
N VAL A 132 -7.26 6.13 16.84
CA VAL A 132 -6.43 6.91 15.92
C VAL A 132 -6.91 6.67 14.49
N GLU A 133 -7.13 7.76 13.76
CA GLU A 133 -7.37 7.73 12.32
C GLU A 133 -6.42 8.70 11.63
N CYS A 134 -5.50 8.16 10.83
CA CYS A 134 -4.57 8.98 10.09
C CYS A 134 -5.30 9.83 9.03
N VAL A 135 -5.04 11.13 9.03
CA VAL A 135 -5.59 12.05 8.02
C VAL A 135 -5.18 11.66 6.59
N HIS A 136 -3.98 11.11 6.39
CA HIS A 136 -3.48 10.79 5.05
C HIS A 136 -4.07 9.52 4.44
N CYS A 137 -4.31 8.47 5.23
CA CYS A 137 -4.65 7.14 4.70
C CYS A 137 -5.65 6.35 5.56
N GLY A 138 -6.17 6.93 6.66
CA GLY A 138 -7.17 6.30 7.51
C GLY A 138 -6.68 5.13 8.37
N CYS A 139 -5.37 4.89 8.43
CA CYS A 139 -4.84 3.78 9.24
C CYS A 139 -4.96 4.06 10.75
N ARG A 140 -5.01 2.98 11.54
CA ARG A 140 -5.29 2.97 12.99
C ARG A 140 -4.12 2.50 13.85
N GLY A 141 -2.90 2.86 13.42
CA GLY A 141 -1.66 2.41 14.04
C GLY A 141 -0.83 1.53 13.10
N CYS A 142 0.38 1.99 12.83
CA CYS A 142 1.35 1.46 11.87
C CYS A 142 2.54 0.80 12.57
N SER A 143 2.69 0.98 13.88
CA SER A 143 3.87 0.66 14.66
C SER A 143 3.62 -0.37 15.78
N GLY A 144 2.54 -1.15 15.67
CA GLY A 144 2.04 -2.02 16.74
C GLY A 144 0.94 -1.32 17.52
#